data_AF-A0A432ZGC9-F1
#
_entry.id   AF-A0A432ZGC9-F1
#
_cell.length_a   1.000
_cell.length_b   1.000
_cell.length_c   1.000
_cell.angle_alpha   90.00
_cell.angle_beta   90.00
_cell.angle_gamma   90.00
#
_symmetry.space_group_name_H-M   'P 1'
#
loop_
_entity.id
_entity.type
_entity.pdbx_description
1 polymer ?
#
loop_
_entity_poly.entity_id
_entity_poly.type
_entity_poly.pdbx_seq_one_letter_code
_entity_poly.pdbx_strand_id
1 'polypeptide(L)'
;MKIFNLAAAAMVFFVNATFATSVVASNSACSTEQVGGNKYNVIDDEGHVLGYVDEEPNGSWFMWIEGQGAQNDTAFSFERAVERVCDLGNVSP
;
A
#
# COMPACT_ATOMS: atom_id res chain seq x y z
N MET A 1 2.96 67.60 -27.39
CA MET A 1 2.70 67.78 -25.95
C MET A 1 1.22 67.50 -25.68
N LYS A 2 0.92 66.35 -25.06
CA LYS A 2 -0.31 66.01 -24.32
C LYS A 2 0.01 64.71 -23.58
N ILE A 3 0.48 64.91 -22.35
CA ILE A 3 0.60 63.90 -21.30
C ILE A 3 -0.79 63.81 -20.65
N PHE A 4 -1.20 62.63 -20.15
CA PHE A 4 -2.11 62.35 -19.01
C PHE A 4 -2.71 60.94 -19.21
N ASN A 5 -2.17 59.93 -18.51
CA ASN A 5 -2.59 59.38 -17.21
C ASN A 5 -3.48 58.15 -17.40
N LEU A 6 -2.98 56.94 -17.12
CA LEU A 6 -2.97 56.26 -15.80
C LEU A 6 -4.37 55.80 -15.35
N ALA A 7 -4.63 54.49 -15.42
CA ALA A 7 -5.36 53.66 -14.45
C ALA A 7 -5.49 52.25 -15.05
N ALA A 8 -4.74 51.24 -14.61
CA ALA A 8 -4.97 50.44 -13.41
C ALA A 8 -6.16 49.46 -13.56
N ALA A 9 -5.84 48.18 -13.73
CA ALA A 9 -6.62 47.04 -13.24
C ALA A 9 -5.67 45.81 -13.27
N ALA A 10 -4.99 45.51 -12.16
CA ALA A 10 -5.46 44.54 -11.16
C ALA A 10 -5.70 43.17 -11.82
N MET A 11 -4.68 42.31 -11.81
CA MET A 11 -4.56 41.23 -10.83
C MET A 11 -5.62 40.15 -11.05
N VAL A 12 -5.23 39.06 -11.72
CA VAL A 12 -5.76 37.73 -11.39
C VAL A 12 -4.62 36.72 -11.48
N PHE A 13 -3.97 36.52 -10.34
CA PHE A 13 -3.19 35.32 -10.09
C PHE A 13 -4.17 34.16 -9.93
N PHE A 14 -4.14 33.18 -10.82
CA PHE A 14 -4.61 31.83 -10.51
C PHE A 14 -3.39 30.91 -10.46
N VAL A 15 -2.74 30.91 -9.30
CA VAL A 15 -1.78 29.87 -8.94
C VAL A 15 -2.61 28.64 -8.61
N ASN A 16 -2.92 27.83 -9.63
CA ASN A 16 -3.41 26.47 -9.41
C ASN A 16 -2.20 25.58 -9.14
N ALA A 17 -1.65 25.70 -7.92
CA ALA A 17 -0.78 24.67 -7.37
C ALA A 17 -1.69 23.52 -6.94
N THR A 18 -2.06 22.66 -7.88
CA THR A 18 -2.62 21.36 -7.55
C THR A 18 -1.54 20.60 -6.81
N PHE A 19 -1.67 20.55 -5.49
CA PHE A 19 -0.92 19.61 -4.65
C PHE A 19 -1.32 18.22 -5.11
N ALA A 20 -0.53 17.64 -6.01
CA ALA A 20 -0.55 16.21 -6.24
C ALA A 20 -0.03 15.56 -4.96
N THR A 21 -0.93 15.26 -4.02
CA THR A 21 -0.65 14.30 -2.96
C THR A 21 -0.54 12.95 -3.66
N SER A 22 0.65 12.62 -4.16
CA SER A 22 0.99 11.25 -4.45
C SER A 22 0.93 10.52 -3.12
N VAL A 23 -0.21 9.92 -2.81
CA VAL A 23 -0.28 8.78 -1.91
C VAL A 23 0.64 7.75 -2.54
N VAL A 24 1.88 7.70 -2.07
CA VAL A 24 2.72 6.53 -2.24
C VAL A 24 1.97 5.45 -1.48
N ALA A 25 1.12 4.71 -2.19
CA ALA A 25 0.70 3.40 -1.72
C ALA A 25 2.01 2.69 -1.42
N SER A 26 2.23 2.33 -0.15
CA SER A 26 3.35 1.53 0.27
C SER A 26 3.26 0.20 -0.45
N ASN A 27 3.80 0.14 -1.66
CA ASN A 27 4.17 -1.11 -2.31
C ASN A 27 5.42 -1.59 -1.58
N SER A 28 5.24 -2.06 -0.35
CA SER A 28 6.15 -3.03 0.22
C SER A 28 6.18 -4.17 -0.79
N ALA A 29 7.31 -4.29 -1.51
CA ALA A 29 7.43 -5.13 -2.70
C ALA A 29 7.56 -6.60 -2.29
N CYS A 30 6.59 -7.13 -1.57
CA CYS A 30 6.60 -8.54 -1.21
C CYS A 30 6.33 -9.39 -2.44
N SER A 31 7.05 -10.50 -2.53
CA SER A 31 6.79 -11.57 -3.47
C SER A 31 6.08 -12.72 -2.75
N THR A 32 5.51 -13.64 -3.53
CA THR A 32 4.84 -14.82 -3.00
C THR A 32 5.40 -16.09 -3.62
N GLU A 33 5.60 -17.12 -2.79
CA GLU A 33 6.03 -18.45 -3.21
C GLU A 33 4.99 -19.49 -2.79
N GLN A 34 4.49 -20.29 -3.73
CA GLN A 34 3.53 -21.36 -3.43
C GLN A 34 4.25 -22.55 -2.79
N VAL A 35 3.80 -22.96 -1.60
CA VAL A 35 4.43 -24.04 -0.82
C VAL A 35 3.61 -25.32 -0.77
N GLY A 36 2.33 -25.28 -1.16
CA GLY A 36 1.48 -26.46 -1.29
C GLY A 36 0.00 -26.11 -1.23
N GLY A 37 -0.82 -26.78 -2.06
CA GLY A 37 -2.24 -26.43 -2.16
C GLY A 37 -2.42 -24.94 -2.50
N ASN A 38 -3.29 -24.26 -1.76
CA ASN A 38 -3.53 -22.83 -1.90
C ASN A 38 -2.80 -22.00 -0.83
N LYS A 39 -1.67 -22.53 -0.33
CA LYS A 39 -0.79 -21.89 0.65
C LYS A 39 0.40 -21.22 -0.02
N TYR A 40 0.67 -19.97 0.36
CA TYR A 40 1.74 -19.13 -0.18
C TYR A 40 2.54 -18.49 0.96
N ASN A 41 3.86 -18.59 0.90
CA ASN A 41 4.74 -17.76 1.72
C ASN A 41 4.74 -16.33 1.17
N VAL A 42 4.80 -15.34 2.06
CA VAL A 42 4.99 -13.93 1.72
C VAL A 42 6.42 -13.56 2.09
N ILE A 43 7.16 -13.05 1.11
CA ILE A 43 8.62 -12.86 1.17
C ILE A 43 8.93 -11.38 0.92
N ASP A 44 9.75 -10.77 1.77
CA ASP A 44 10.21 -9.38 1.60
C ASP A 44 11.18 -9.23 0.41
N ASP A 45 11.68 -8.01 0.18
CA ASP A 45 12.64 -7.71 -0.88
C ASP A 45 14.07 -8.20 -0.59
N GLU A 46 14.36 -8.55 0.66
CA GLU A 46 15.63 -9.14 1.12
C GLU A 46 15.62 -10.68 1.02
N GLY A 47 14.45 -11.28 0.76
CA GLY A 47 14.26 -12.73 0.63
C GLY A 47 13.86 -13.44 1.92
N HIS A 48 13.49 -12.71 2.98
CA HIS A 48 13.01 -13.28 4.23
C HIS A 48 11.52 -13.61 4.16
N VAL A 49 11.14 -14.76 4.70
CA VAL A 49 9.72 -15.13 4.86
C VAL A 49 9.13 -14.34 6.03
N LEU A 50 8.17 -13.48 5.72
CA LEU A 50 7.44 -12.67 6.70
C LEU A 50 6.25 -13.42 7.32
N GLY A 51 5.79 -14.47 6.65
CA GLY A 51 4.61 -15.22 7.04
C GLY A 51 4.03 -16.02 5.88
N TYR A 52 2.79 -16.46 6.01
CA TYR A 52 2.08 -17.16 4.96
C TYR A 52 0.59 -16.83 4.94
N VAL A 53 0.00 -17.03 3.76
CA VAL A 53 -1.45 -17.02 3.54
C VAL A 53 -1.91 -18.40 3.08
N ASP A 54 -3.10 -18.82 3.48
CA ASP A 54 -3.70 -20.10 3.09
C ASP A 54 -5.20 -19.91 2.83
N GLU A 55 -5.69 -20.40 1.70
CA GLU A 55 -7.10 -20.27 1.34
C GLU A 55 -7.95 -21.24 2.18
N GLU A 56 -8.98 -20.70 2.83
CA GLU A 56 -9.94 -21.47 3.60
C GLU A 56 -11.12 -21.94 2.74
N PRO A 57 -11.85 -23.01 3.14
CA PRO A 57 -12.95 -23.56 2.35
C PRO A 57 -14.12 -22.61 2.06
N ASN A 58 -14.23 -21.52 2.82
CA ASN A 58 -15.23 -20.47 2.65
C ASN A 58 -14.78 -19.35 1.68
N GLY A 59 -13.58 -19.46 1.08
CA GLY A 59 -12.99 -18.46 0.19
C GLY A 59 -12.33 -17.27 0.90
N SER A 60 -12.24 -17.27 2.24
CA SER A 60 -11.35 -16.35 2.95
C SER A 60 -9.93 -16.86 2.98
N TRP A 61 -9.02 -16.00 3.39
CA TRP A 61 -7.60 -16.27 3.49
C TRP A 61 -7.18 -16.18 4.94
N PHE A 62 -6.70 -17.30 5.46
CA PHE A 62 -6.00 -17.36 6.72
C PHE A 62 -4.64 -16.68 6.59
N MET A 63 -4.24 -15.90 7.60
CA MET A 63 -2.99 -15.16 7.63
C MET A 63 -2.20 -15.50 8.89
N TRP A 64 -0.93 -15.84 8.72
CA TRP A 64 0.01 -16.04 9.82
C TRP A 64 1.27 -15.22 9.56
N ILE A 65 1.74 -14.52 10.58
CA ILE A 65 2.86 -13.58 10.49
C ILE A 65 3.96 -14.02 11.44
N GLU A 66 5.20 -14.06 10.95
CA GLU A 66 6.36 -14.44 11.74
C GLU A 66 6.52 -13.50 12.95
N GLY A 67 6.72 -14.09 14.13
CA GLY A 67 6.78 -13.35 15.40
C GLY A 67 5.44 -12.87 15.98
N GLN A 68 4.34 -12.85 15.20
CA GLN A 68 3.02 -12.39 15.68
C GLN A 68 1.98 -13.52 15.74
N GLY A 69 2.14 -14.55 14.92
CA GLY A 69 1.23 -15.68 14.84
C GLY A 69 0.02 -15.45 13.93
N ALA A 70 -1.03 -16.21 14.18
CA ALA A 70 -2.28 -16.16 13.42
C ALA A 70 -3.01 -14.83 13.65
N GLN A 71 -3.47 -14.22 12.56
CA GLN A 71 -4.20 -12.95 12.64
C GLN A 71 -5.69 -13.19 12.87
N ASN A 72 -6.30 -12.37 13.73
CA ASN A 72 -7.75 -12.40 13.98
C ASN A 72 -8.52 -11.50 12.98
N ASP A 73 -8.00 -11.37 11.77
CA ASP A 73 -8.57 -10.59 10.68
C ASP A 73 -8.89 -11.54 9.53
N THR A 74 -9.93 -11.24 8.75
CA THR A 74 -10.38 -12.07 7.64
C THR A 74 -10.19 -11.33 6.33
N ALA A 75 -9.26 -11.82 5.51
CA ALA A 75 -9.07 -11.32 4.15
C ALA A 75 -9.92 -12.12 3.16
N PHE A 76 -10.76 -11.44 2.37
CA PHE A 76 -11.62 -12.07 1.37
C PHE A 76 -11.02 -12.08 -0.04
N SER A 77 -9.76 -11.67 -0.18
CA SER A 77 -8.99 -11.82 -1.41
C SER A 77 -7.54 -12.15 -1.10
N PHE A 78 -6.90 -12.85 -2.04
CA PHE A 78 -5.49 -13.20 -1.95
C PHE A 78 -4.61 -11.95 -1.82
N GLU A 79 -4.85 -10.95 -2.67
CA GLU A 79 -4.07 -9.70 -2.67
C GLU A 79 -4.15 -8.99 -1.32
N ARG A 80 -5.34 -8.93 -0.72
CA ARG A 80 -5.54 -8.29 0.57
C ARG A 80 -4.82 -9.03 1.70
N ALA A 81 -4.82 -10.36 1.64
CA ALA A 81 -4.12 -11.19 2.61
C ALA A 81 -2.60 -11.00 2.52
N VAL A 82 -2.07 -11.00 1.29
CA VAL A 82 -0.64 -10.79 1.02
C VAL A 82 -0.20 -9.39 1.44
N GLU A 83 -0.95 -8.33 1.06
CA GLU A 83 -0.71 -6.96 1.51
C GLU A 83 -0.64 -6.89 3.04
N ARG A 84 -1.59 -7.53 3.73
CA ARG A 84 -1.67 -7.47 5.18
C ARG A 84 -0.48 -8.14 5.86
N VAL A 85 -0.08 -9.33 5.39
CA VAL A 85 1.11 -10.03 5.91
C VAL A 85 2.37 -9.22 5.58
N CYS A 86 2.47 -8.64 4.39
CA CYS A 86 3.59 -7.82 3.97
C CYS A 86 3.75 -6.55 4.84
N ASP A 87 2.67 -5.81 5.08
CA ASP A 87 2.70 -4.58 5.88
C ASP A 87 3.05 -4.85 7.35
N LEU A 88 2.51 -5.92 7.91
CA LEU A 88 2.67 -6.25 9.33
C LEU A 88 3.94 -7.05 9.63
N GLY A 89 4.40 -7.87 8.68
CA GLY A 89 5.63 -8.66 8.83
C GLY A 89 6.88 -7.78 8.77
N ASN A 90 6.90 -6.78 7.88
CA ASN A 90 8.01 -5.83 7.75
C ASN A 90 8.19 -4.88 8.95
N VAL A 91 7.21 -4.81 9.85
CA VAL A 91 7.28 -3.99 11.08
C VAL A 91 7.51 -4.82 12.34
N SER A 92 7.66 -6.14 12.19
CA SER A 92 7.92 -7.06 13.30
C SER A 92 9.41 -6.97 13.72
N PRO A 93 9.73 -6.69 15.00
CA PRO A 93 11.10 -6.55 15.48
C PRO A 93 11.88 -7.87 15.58
#